data_AF-A0A8X6PZG9-F1
#
_entry.id   AF-A0A8X6PZG9-F1
#
_cell.length_a   1.000
_cell.length_b   1.000
_cell.length_c   1.000
_cell.angle_alpha   90.00
_cell.angle_beta   90.00
_cell.angle_gamma   90.00
#
_symmetry.space_group_name_H-M   'P 1'
#
loop_
_entity.id
_entity.type
_entity.pdbx_description
1 polymer ?
#
loop_
_entity_poly.entity_id
_entity_poly.type
_entity_poly.pdbx_seq_one_letter_code
_entity_poly.pdbx_strand_id
1 'polypeptide(L)'
;MTENKPNSKGELLKEFFSFYVYFDFTRVICPLTAAAIPRKEFFSKEENFKFKMNSVCIQDPLCLTHNVADLVDYRCCKKLSTELLVAAKIFEDSDLLIPSPESWGIINLFETPPKFSLSNVISSKAISFIVPLLSKSVDGNISNNERISVSSEILLQILQHAFLFSCKSLEKNTILDLLEKQDALILKQKMEFEAAAKIKLEMRQFRQSLRKKSEPDIECKLNNPNNVPEESILQQFLKLNEENKLVFCTECKVSKNIWRCRDLVRLDSSHDSKNILDREHCISVHIAKQIDPEQKIEPFIFLFECYVSRNIPETLLINVRPHKKVNFNPILGIFLKQYIVKIMNCINNG
;
A
#
# COMPACT_ATOMS: atom_id res chain seq x y z
N MET A 1 25.86 27.48 -8.51
CA MET A 1 25.65 26.29 -9.37
C MET A 1 26.26 25.12 -8.62
N THR A 2 25.44 24.30 -7.96
CA THR A 2 25.91 23.07 -7.32
C THR A 2 26.15 22.04 -8.42
N GLU A 3 27.40 21.57 -8.55
CA GLU A 3 27.71 20.44 -9.44
C GLU A 3 26.87 19.24 -9.01
N ASN A 4 25.99 18.78 -9.89
CA ASN A 4 25.24 17.53 -9.68
C ASN A 4 26.25 16.39 -9.74
N LYS A 5 26.69 15.94 -8.56
CA LYS A 5 27.50 14.73 -8.44
C LYS A 5 26.71 13.58 -9.07
N PRO A 6 27.30 12.82 -10.01
CA PRO A 6 26.59 11.71 -10.64
C PRO A 6 26.15 10.70 -9.57
N ASN A 7 24.87 10.30 -9.63
CA ASN A 7 24.33 9.28 -8.73
C ASN A 7 25.16 8.00 -8.85
N SER A 8 25.46 7.35 -7.71
CA SER A 8 26.11 6.06 -7.74
C SER A 8 25.20 5.02 -8.41
N LYS A 9 25.76 3.94 -8.94
CA LYS A 9 24.96 2.84 -9.53
C LYS A 9 23.97 2.26 -8.51
N GLY A 10 24.35 2.20 -7.23
CA GLY A 10 23.49 1.74 -6.15
C GLY A 10 22.31 2.69 -5.91
N GLU A 11 22.55 4.00 -5.91
CA GLU A 11 21.49 5.00 -5.78
C GLU A 11 20.52 4.96 -6.95
N LEU A 12 21.02 4.81 -8.19
CA LEU A 12 20.17 4.66 -9.37
C LEU A 12 19.29 3.41 -9.30
N LEU A 13 19.82 2.31 -8.78
CA LEU A 13 19.07 1.05 -8.65
C LEU A 13 18.01 1.13 -7.55
N LYS A 14 18.36 1.74 -6.41
CA LYS A 14 17.41 2.08 -5.34
C LYS A 14 16.28 2.98 -5.86
N GLU A 15 16.64 4.04 -6.56
CA GLU A 15 15.69 4.97 -7.17
C GLU A 15 14.79 4.26 -8.18
N PHE A 16 15.33 3.38 -9.02
CA PHE A 16 14.57 2.58 -9.98
C PHE A 16 13.48 1.74 -9.27
N PHE A 17 13.85 0.97 -8.24
CA PHE A 17 12.90 0.12 -7.54
C PHE A 17 11.84 0.95 -6.81
N SER A 18 12.26 1.96 -6.05
CA SER A 18 11.34 2.85 -5.33
C SER A 18 10.39 3.57 -6.28
N PHE A 19 10.89 4.07 -7.42
CA PHE A 19 10.07 4.72 -8.44
C PHE A 19 8.99 3.78 -8.97
N TYR A 20 9.37 2.57 -9.42
CA TYR A 20 8.41 1.64 -10.02
C TYR A 20 7.47 0.97 -9.02
N VAL A 21 7.79 0.93 -7.72
CA VAL A 21 6.84 0.53 -6.67
C VAL A 21 5.63 1.46 -6.63
N TYR A 22 5.84 2.76 -6.79
CA TYR A 22 4.79 3.77 -6.73
C TYR A 22 4.28 4.21 -8.11
N PHE A 23 4.91 3.74 -9.18
CA PHE A 23 4.57 4.11 -10.56
C PHE A 23 3.15 3.65 -10.93
N ASP A 24 2.44 4.54 -11.62
CA ASP A 24 1.11 4.26 -12.12
C ASP A 24 1.15 3.54 -13.48
N PHE A 25 1.22 2.21 -13.46
CA PHE A 25 1.20 1.37 -14.67
C PHE A 25 -0.11 1.45 -15.47
N THR A 26 -1.12 2.20 -14.99
CA THR A 26 -2.26 2.58 -15.82
C THR A 26 -1.91 3.65 -16.86
N ARG A 27 -0.70 4.21 -16.85
CA ARG A 27 -0.21 5.14 -17.89
C ARG A 27 0.49 4.37 -19.02
N VAL A 28 0.62 5.01 -20.18
CA VAL A 28 1.44 4.51 -21.30
C VAL A 28 2.83 5.13 -21.18
N ILE A 29 3.84 4.29 -20.95
CA ILE A 29 5.25 4.70 -20.90
C ILE A 29 5.71 4.90 -22.35
N CYS A 30 6.19 6.10 -22.67
CA CYS A 30 6.64 6.50 -24.01
C CYS A 30 8.14 6.82 -23.94
N PRO A 31 9.04 5.85 -24.22
CA PRO A 31 10.48 6.04 -24.09
C PRO A 31 11.03 7.17 -24.97
N LEU A 32 10.50 7.32 -26.19
CA LEU A 32 10.93 8.36 -27.14
C LEU A 32 10.77 9.78 -26.58
N THR A 33 9.71 10.01 -25.80
CA THR A 33 9.42 11.32 -25.18
C THR A 33 9.83 11.38 -23.71
N ALA A 34 10.41 10.29 -23.17
CA ALA A 34 10.68 10.11 -21.74
C ALA A 34 9.47 10.45 -20.83
N ALA A 35 8.25 10.14 -21.29
CA ALA A 35 7.02 10.53 -20.60
C ALA A 35 6.13 9.32 -20.29
N ALA A 36 5.29 9.43 -19.26
CA ALA A 36 4.20 8.50 -19.00
C ALA A 36 2.87 9.23 -19.21
N ILE A 37 2.11 8.86 -20.24
CA ILE A 37 0.88 9.56 -20.65
C ILE A 37 -0.34 8.85 -20.07
N PRO A 38 -1.32 9.54 -19.46
CA PRO A 38 -2.57 8.92 -19.03
C PRO A 38 -3.27 8.22 -20.20
N ARG A 39 -3.84 7.02 -19.99
CA ARG A 39 -4.51 6.26 -21.07
C ARG A 39 -5.55 7.08 -21.82
N LYS A 40 -6.40 7.83 -21.11
CA LYS A 40 -7.44 8.66 -21.74
C LYS A 40 -6.85 9.66 -22.73
N GLU A 41 -5.76 10.31 -22.36
CA GLU A 41 -5.06 11.28 -23.21
C GLU A 41 -4.29 10.59 -24.34
N PHE A 42 -3.64 9.47 -24.07
CA PHE A 42 -2.92 8.71 -25.10
C PHE A 42 -3.88 8.23 -26.20
N PHE A 43 -5.01 7.64 -25.81
CA PHE A 43 -6.03 7.12 -26.71
C PHE A 43 -7.03 8.18 -27.19
N SER A 44 -6.85 9.47 -26.90
CA SER A 44 -7.67 10.52 -27.55
C SER A 44 -7.16 10.86 -28.96
N LYS A 45 -5.91 10.47 -29.28
CA LYS A 45 -5.29 10.68 -30.58
C LYS A 45 -5.57 9.49 -31.50
N GLU A 46 -6.07 9.77 -32.71
CA GLU A 46 -6.45 8.73 -33.68
C GLU A 46 -5.28 7.82 -34.07
N GLU A 47 -4.06 8.36 -34.14
CA GLU A 47 -2.83 7.62 -34.43
C GLU A 47 -2.57 6.46 -33.45
N ASN A 48 -3.10 6.57 -32.22
CA ASN A 48 -2.89 5.59 -31.15
C ASN A 48 -3.98 4.52 -31.08
N PHE A 49 -5.02 4.56 -31.93
CA PHE A 49 -6.12 3.58 -31.87
C PHE A 49 -5.68 2.14 -32.19
N LYS A 50 -4.56 1.97 -32.90
CA LYS A 50 -3.97 0.65 -33.18
C LYS A 50 -3.12 0.11 -32.02
N PHE A 51 -2.82 0.94 -31.02
CA PHE A 51 -2.01 0.55 -29.87
C PHE A 51 -2.79 -0.39 -28.95
N LYS A 52 -2.28 -1.60 -28.75
CA LYS A 52 -2.95 -2.62 -27.92
C LYS A 52 -2.77 -2.32 -26.43
N MET A 53 -3.86 -1.94 -25.77
CA MET A 53 -3.89 -1.72 -24.33
C MET A 53 -3.75 -3.05 -23.55
N ASN A 54 -2.94 -3.06 -22.50
CA ASN A 54 -2.88 -4.16 -21.53
C ASN A 54 -2.70 -3.63 -20.08
N SER A 55 -2.33 -4.49 -19.13
CA SER A 55 -2.11 -4.15 -17.71
C SER A 55 -0.93 -3.19 -17.56
N VAL A 56 0.13 -3.41 -18.34
CA VAL A 56 1.26 -2.50 -18.54
C VAL A 56 1.30 -2.08 -20.01
N CYS A 57 1.55 -0.81 -20.26
CA CYS A 57 1.65 -0.25 -21.61
C CYS A 57 2.99 0.46 -21.75
N ILE A 58 3.88 -0.09 -22.58
CA ILE A 58 5.16 0.53 -22.93
C ILE A 58 5.19 0.64 -24.44
N GLN A 59 5.30 1.86 -24.95
CA GLN A 59 5.37 2.12 -26.38
C GLN A 59 6.74 1.75 -26.93
N ASP A 60 6.75 1.01 -28.04
CA ASP A 60 7.98 0.78 -28.79
C ASP A 60 8.49 2.11 -29.38
N PRO A 61 9.78 2.47 -29.20
CA PRO A 61 10.30 3.76 -29.66
C PRO A 61 10.38 3.89 -31.20
N LEU A 62 10.29 2.79 -31.94
CA LEU A 62 10.35 2.74 -33.40
C LEU A 62 8.99 2.40 -34.02
N CYS A 63 8.18 1.59 -33.34
CA CYS A 63 6.83 1.19 -33.76
C CYS A 63 5.78 1.72 -32.79
N LEU A 64 5.39 3.00 -32.93
CA LEU A 64 4.52 3.69 -31.97
C LEU A 64 3.14 3.05 -31.76
N THR A 65 2.66 2.21 -32.69
CA THR A 65 1.42 1.43 -32.55
C THR A 65 1.60 0.11 -31.81
N HIS A 66 2.83 -0.26 -31.45
CA HIS A 66 3.14 -1.50 -30.76
C HIS A 66 3.37 -1.26 -29.27
N ASN A 67 2.68 -2.05 -28.44
CA ASN A 67 2.93 -2.14 -27.01
C ASN A 67 3.92 -3.29 -26.77
N VAL A 68 5.15 -2.99 -26.37
CA VAL A 68 6.16 -4.05 -26.11
C VAL A 68 5.81 -4.93 -24.91
N ALA A 69 4.85 -4.49 -24.09
CA ALA A 69 4.32 -5.25 -22.95
C ALA A 69 2.94 -5.88 -23.23
N ASP A 70 2.54 -6.07 -24.50
CA ASP A 70 1.20 -6.55 -24.84
C ASP A 70 0.91 -7.99 -24.41
N LEU A 71 1.91 -8.79 -24.08
CA LEU A 71 1.78 -10.13 -23.51
C LEU A 71 1.81 -10.15 -21.97
N VAL A 72 2.06 -9.00 -21.32
CA VAL A 72 2.11 -8.90 -19.86
C VAL A 72 0.70 -8.83 -19.29
N ASP A 73 0.21 -9.97 -18.82
CA ASP A 73 -1.09 -10.05 -18.16
C ASP A 73 -1.07 -9.44 -16.75
N TYR A 74 -2.26 -9.35 -16.14
CA TYR A 74 -2.40 -8.83 -14.79
C TYR A 74 -1.63 -9.65 -13.74
N ARG A 75 -1.45 -10.96 -13.96
CA ARG A 75 -0.70 -11.82 -13.04
C ARG A 75 0.78 -11.48 -13.06
N CYS A 76 1.36 -11.26 -14.24
CA CYS A 76 2.73 -10.80 -14.40
C CYS A 76 2.93 -9.40 -13.83
N CYS A 77 1.97 -8.48 -14.05
CA CYS A 77 2.01 -7.14 -13.45
C CYS A 77 1.98 -7.21 -11.92
N LYS A 78 1.10 -8.04 -11.36
CA LYS A 78 1.03 -8.27 -9.91
C LYS A 78 2.34 -8.82 -9.37
N LYS A 79 2.92 -9.81 -10.06
CA LYS A 79 4.24 -10.37 -9.70
C LYS A 79 5.31 -9.28 -9.71
N LEU A 80 5.41 -8.51 -10.80
CA LEU A 80 6.34 -7.41 -10.94
C LEU A 80 6.24 -6.42 -9.78
N SER A 81 5.03 -5.97 -9.43
CA SER A 81 4.83 -5.07 -8.28
C SER A 81 5.36 -5.64 -6.97
N THR A 82 5.21 -6.95 -6.73
CA THR A 82 5.81 -7.58 -5.54
C THR A 82 7.32 -7.67 -5.60
N GLU A 83 7.89 -8.07 -6.73
CA GLU A 83 9.35 -8.15 -6.85
C GLU A 83 9.98 -6.76 -6.69
N LEU A 84 9.37 -5.73 -7.27
CA LEU A 84 9.78 -4.33 -7.10
C LEU A 84 9.73 -3.90 -5.63
N LEU A 85 8.68 -4.30 -4.89
CA LEU A 85 8.54 -3.99 -3.47
C LEU A 85 9.59 -4.71 -2.62
N VAL A 86 9.88 -5.98 -2.91
CA VAL A 86 10.92 -6.74 -2.22
C VAL A 86 12.28 -6.10 -2.47
N ALA A 87 12.58 -5.77 -3.73
CA ALA A 87 13.81 -5.10 -4.11
C ALA A 87 13.94 -3.74 -3.42
N ALA A 88 12.89 -2.91 -3.43
CA ALA A 88 12.90 -1.61 -2.74
C ALA A 88 13.21 -1.75 -1.24
N LYS A 89 12.61 -2.75 -0.56
CA LYS A 89 12.89 -3.02 0.85
C LYS A 89 14.35 -3.38 1.13
N ILE A 90 14.98 -4.15 0.25
CA ILE A 90 16.41 -4.49 0.39
C ILE A 90 17.27 -3.21 0.38
N PHE A 91 16.90 -2.20 -0.41
CA PHE A 91 17.63 -0.92 -0.46
C PHE A 91 17.19 0.10 0.62
N GLU A 92 16.06 -0.14 1.29
CA GLU A 92 15.62 0.64 2.45
C GLU A 92 16.30 0.15 3.75
N ASP A 93 16.58 -1.14 3.84
CA ASP A 93 17.23 -1.77 4.99
C ASP A 93 18.75 -1.63 4.88
N SER A 94 19.33 -0.70 5.65
CA SER A 94 20.77 -0.45 5.66
C SER A 94 21.57 -1.68 6.06
N ASP A 95 21.02 -2.56 6.90
CA ASP A 95 21.73 -3.71 7.42
C ASP A 95 21.90 -4.78 6.33
N LEU A 96 20.91 -4.91 5.45
CA LEU A 96 20.97 -5.81 4.28
C LEU A 96 21.97 -5.33 3.22
N LEU A 97 22.39 -4.06 3.24
CA LEU A 97 23.38 -3.51 2.32
C LEU A 97 24.82 -3.68 2.82
N ILE A 98 25.02 -3.99 4.10
CA ILE A 98 26.35 -4.19 4.69
C ILE A 98 26.90 -5.55 4.24
N PRO A 99 28.15 -5.61 3.72
CA PRO A 99 28.77 -6.87 3.34
C PRO A 99 28.73 -7.92 4.45
N SER A 100 28.17 -9.10 4.15
CA SER A 100 28.10 -10.25 5.04
C SER A 100 28.58 -11.53 4.35
N PRO A 101 28.96 -12.59 5.10
CA PRO A 101 29.36 -13.86 4.51
C PRO A 101 28.21 -14.67 3.91
N GLU A 102 26.97 -14.40 4.33
CA GLU A 102 25.78 -15.19 3.98
C GLU A 102 25.14 -14.65 2.69
N SER A 103 24.63 -13.43 2.74
CA SER A 103 24.15 -12.68 1.59
C SER A 103 24.03 -11.20 1.92
N TRP A 104 24.28 -10.32 0.95
CA TRP A 104 24.22 -8.88 1.13
C TRP A 104 23.99 -8.12 -0.18
N GLY A 105 23.47 -6.90 -0.03
CA GLY A 105 23.32 -5.93 -1.10
C GLY A 105 22.58 -6.48 -2.31
N ILE A 106 23.25 -6.44 -3.47
CA ILE A 106 22.68 -6.87 -4.75
C ILE A 106 22.49 -8.38 -4.85
N ILE A 107 23.25 -9.17 -4.08
CA ILE A 107 23.16 -10.64 -4.12
C ILE A 107 21.77 -11.08 -3.67
N ASN A 108 21.20 -10.40 -2.66
CA ASN A 108 19.83 -10.61 -2.20
C ASN A 108 18.76 -10.42 -3.29
N LEU A 109 19.04 -9.67 -4.36
CA LEU A 109 18.10 -9.52 -5.50
C LEU A 109 18.11 -10.73 -6.44
N PHE A 110 19.22 -11.46 -6.49
CA PHE A 110 19.42 -12.60 -7.38
C PHE A 110 19.13 -13.94 -6.69
N GLU A 111 19.17 -13.96 -5.37
CA GLU A 111 18.70 -15.09 -4.60
C GLU A 111 17.21 -15.32 -4.81
N THR A 112 16.79 -16.58 -4.69
CA THR A 112 15.36 -16.89 -4.79
C THR A 112 14.67 -16.14 -3.66
N PRO A 113 13.79 -15.16 -3.97
CA PRO A 113 13.23 -14.31 -2.93
C PRO A 113 12.56 -15.23 -1.90
N PRO A 114 12.83 -15.05 -0.60
CA PRO A 114 12.36 -15.95 0.44
C PRO A 114 10.84 -15.92 0.42
N LYS A 115 10.20 -16.90 -0.25
CA LYS A 115 8.80 -16.87 -0.75
C LYS A 115 8.04 -15.66 -0.23
N PHE A 116 8.34 -14.47 -0.78
CA PHE A 116 7.61 -13.26 -0.43
C PHE A 116 6.33 -13.36 -1.22
N SER A 117 5.44 -14.22 -0.72
CA SER A 117 4.14 -14.31 -1.29
C SER A 117 3.52 -12.96 -1.01
N LEU A 118 3.31 -12.18 -2.07
CA LEU A 118 2.42 -11.04 -2.05
C LEU A 118 1.03 -11.43 -1.55
N SER A 119 0.70 -12.73 -1.42
CA SER A 119 -0.36 -13.16 -0.51
C SER A 119 -0.13 -12.62 0.89
N ASN A 120 0.99 -12.80 1.58
CA ASN A 120 1.18 -12.35 2.96
C ASN A 120 1.09 -10.82 3.13
N VAL A 121 1.43 -10.05 2.09
CA VAL A 121 1.32 -8.57 2.09
C VAL A 121 -0.07 -8.08 1.64
N ILE A 122 -0.77 -8.81 0.76
CA ILE A 122 -2.14 -8.47 0.29
C ILE A 122 -3.23 -9.10 1.16
N SER A 123 -2.95 -10.25 1.78
CA SER A 123 -3.86 -11.05 2.61
C SER A 123 -3.90 -10.56 4.03
N SER A 124 -3.03 -9.61 4.41
CA SER A 124 -3.15 -8.96 5.70
C SER A 124 -4.44 -8.14 5.68
N LYS A 125 -5.49 -8.69 6.31
CA LYS A 125 -6.78 -8.00 6.51
C LYS A 125 -6.61 -6.69 7.27
N ALA A 126 -5.52 -6.54 8.02
CA ALA A 126 -5.16 -5.35 8.76
C ALA A 126 -3.68 -5.02 8.57
N ILE A 127 -3.31 -3.77 8.84
CA ILE A 127 -1.93 -3.28 8.87
C ILE A 127 -1.67 -2.73 10.25
N SER A 128 -0.64 -3.25 10.91
CA SER A 128 -0.27 -2.82 12.25
C SER A 128 1.17 -2.30 12.29
N PHE A 129 1.38 -1.20 13.01
CA PHE A 129 2.70 -0.60 13.23
C PHE A 129 2.70 0.24 14.51
N ILE A 130 3.89 0.57 14.99
CA ILE A 130 4.08 1.28 16.25
C ILE A 130 4.62 2.69 15.96
N VAL A 131 4.14 3.68 16.69
CA VAL A 131 4.64 5.06 16.66
C VAL A 131 5.05 5.49 18.07
N PRO A 132 6.10 6.30 18.25
CA PRO A 132 6.49 6.76 19.58
C PRO A 132 5.51 7.80 20.12
N LEU A 133 5.36 7.83 21.45
CA LEU A 133 4.74 8.97 22.13
C LEU A 133 5.66 10.19 22.09
N LEU A 134 5.07 11.37 21.94
CA LEU A 134 5.80 12.63 22.01
C LEU A 134 6.47 12.78 23.38
N SER A 135 7.75 13.15 23.38
CA SER A 135 8.66 13.08 24.52
C SER A 135 8.86 14.42 25.24
N LYS A 136 8.57 15.55 24.58
CA LYS A 136 8.88 16.89 25.10
C LYS A 136 7.61 17.73 25.29
N SER A 137 7.41 18.18 26.53
CA SER A 137 6.87 19.52 26.81
C SER A 137 8.09 20.39 27.08
N VAL A 138 8.03 21.65 26.64
CA VAL A 138 9.05 22.66 26.90
C VAL A 138 9.20 22.93 28.40
N ASP A 139 8.20 22.58 29.24
CA ASP A 139 8.09 23.06 30.62
C ASP A 139 8.00 21.97 31.73
N GLY A 140 8.31 20.70 31.44
CA GLY A 140 8.47 19.67 32.49
C GLY A 140 7.70 18.36 32.28
N ASN A 141 7.74 17.49 33.31
CA ASN A 141 7.20 16.12 33.31
C ASN A 141 5.70 16.07 32.98
N ILE A 142 5.37 15.90 31.69
CA ILE A 142 4.02 15.60 31.23
C ILE A 142 3.57 14.25 31.79
N SER A 143 2.35 14.17 32.31
CA SER A 143 1.76 12.88 32.67
C SER A 143 1.62 11.96 31.44
N ASN A 144 1.73 10.65 31.60
CA ASN A 144 1.58 9.71 30.48
C ASN A 144 0.23 9.87 29.75
N ASN A 145 -0.85 10.16 30.48
CA ASN A 145 -2.18 10.37 29.90
C ASN A 145 -2.21 11.59 28.96
N GLU A 146 -1.54 12.67 29.34
CA GLU A 146 -1.45 13.87 28.52
C GLU A 146 -0.54 13.65 27.30
N ARG A 147 0.58 12.92 27.44
CA ARG A 147 1.40 12.48 26.28
C ARG A 147 0.59 11.66 25.28
N ILE A 148 -0.25 10.74 25.76
CA ILE A 148 -1.16 9.95 24.93
C ILE A 148 -2.16 10.86 24.22
N SER A 149 -2.78 11.80 24.94
CA SER A 149 -3.76 12.74 24.36
C SER A 149 -3.12 13.57 23.24
N VAL A 150 -2.01 14.24 23.51
CA VAL A 150 -1.32 15.09 22.52
C VAL A 150 -0.85 14.26 21.32
N SER A 151 -0.27 13.08 21.53
CA SER A 151 0.16 12.19 20.44
C SER A 151 -1.03 11.72 19.59
N SER A 152 -2.18 11.47 20.21
CA SER A 152 -3.41 11.07 19.53
C SER A 152 -4.00 12.20 18.67
N GLU A 153 -3.95 13.43 19.16
CA GLU A 153 -4.38 14.62 18.43
C GLU A 153 -3.47 14.89 17.24
N ILE A 154 -2.16 14.78 17.41
CA ILE A 154 -1.19 14.92 16.31
C ILE A 154 -1.41 13.83 15.25
N LEU A 155 -1.68 12.58 15.63
CA LEU A 155 -2.04 11.54 14.67
C LEU A 155 -3.28 11.89 13.85
N LEU A 156 -4.32 12.44 14.49
CA LEU A 156 -5.51 12.93 13.79
C LEU A 156 -5.17 14.08 12.85
N GLN A 157 -4.32 15.03 13.26
CA GLN A 157 -3.84 16.11 12.40
C GLN A 157 -3.03 15.59 11.20
N ILE A 158 -2.18 14.56 11.39
CA ILE A 158 -1.47 13.93 10.28
C ILE A 158 -2.47 13.37 9.26
N LEU A 159 -3.50 12.66 9.72
CA LEU A 159 -4.51 12.09 8.82
C LEU A 159 -5.35 13.18 8.12
N GLN A 160 -5.88 14.15 8.89
CA GLN A 160 -6.81 15.15 8.39
C GLN A 160 -6.12 16.29 7.64
N HIS A 161 -5.13 16.91 8.26
CA HIS A 161 -4.43 18.09 7.71
C HIS A 161 -3.35 17.66 6.73
N ALA A 162 -2.37 16.88 7.17
CA ALA A 162 -1.24 16.53 6.31
C ALA A 162 -1.64 15.62 5.14
N PHE A 163 -2.53 14.64 5.37
CA PHE A 163 -2.95 13.67 4.35
C PHE A 163 -4.34 13.93 3.74
N LEU A 164 -5.03 15.00 4.12
CA LEU A 164 -6.34 15.38 3.54
C LEU A 164 -7.40 14.25 3.64
N PHE A 165 -7.32 13.38 4.65
CA PHE A 165 -8.33 12.36 4.86
C PHE A 165 -9.55 12.95 5.55
N SER A 166 -10.73 12.49 5.13
CA SER A 166 -11.95 12.77 5.89
C SER A 166 -12.05 11.74 7.00
N CYS A 167 -11.85 12.19 8.24
CA CYS A 167 -11.84 11.33 9.42
C CYS A 167 -13.09 11.59 10.27
N LYS A 168 -13.82 10.53 10.62
CA LYS A 168 -14.98 10.57 11.50
C LYS A 168 -14.72 9.68 12.72
N SER A 169 -14.64 10.29 13.91
CA SER A 169 -14.52 9.54 15.16
C SER A 169 -15.71 8.59 15.34
N LEU A 170 -15.44 7.37 15.80
CA LEU A 170 -16.43 6.33 15.98
C LEU A 170 -16.60 5.98 17.45
N GLU A 171 -17.86 5.83 17.86
CA GLU A 171 -18.21 5.27 19.15
C GLU A 171 -18.05 3.74 19.15
N LYS A 172 -17.84 3.15 20.33
CA LYS A 172 -17.62 1.72 20.49
C LYS A 172 -18.67 0.87 19.80
N ASN A 173 -19.95 1.19 19.97
CA ASN A 173 -21.05 0.43 19.37
C ASN A 173 -21.02 0.52 17.83
N THR A 174 -20.72 1.69 17.28
CA THR A 174 -20.54 1.85 15.84
C THR A 174 -19.37 1.01 15.33
N ILE A 175 -18.25 0.94 16.05
CA ILE A 175 -17.11 0.08 15.66
C ILE A 175 -17.55 -1.38 15.59
N LEU A 176 -18.22 -1.89 16.64
CA LEU A 176 -18.68 -3.28 16.68
C LEU A 176 -19.63 -3.59 15.51
N ASP A 177 -20.63 -2.73 15.26
CA ASP A 177 -21.56 -2.88 14.13
C ASP A 177 -20.85 -2.92 12.78
N LEU A 178 -19.80 -2.11 12.59
CA LEU A 178 -19.03 -2.08 11.35
C LEU A 178 -18.20 -3.35 11.17
N LEU A 179 -17.58 -3.85 12.24
CA LEU A 179 -16.78 -5.08 12.20
C LEU A 179 -17.65 -6.32 11.96
N GLU A 180 -18.84 -6.40 12.55
CA GLU A 180 -19.81 -7.46 12.27
C GLU A 180 -20.25 -7.46 10.80
N LYS A 181 -20.57 -6.28 10.25
CA LYS A 181 -20.89 -6.14 8.82
C LYS A 181 -19.72 -6.56 7.93
N GLN A 182 -18.49 -6.30 8.36
CA GLN A 182 -17.30 -6.71 7.63
C GLN A 182 -17.10 -8.24 7.67
N ASP A 183 -17.28 -8.88 8.82
CA ASP A 183 -17.24 -10.34 8.96
C ASP A 183 -18.31 -11.01 8.08
N ALA A 184 -19.52 -10.47 8.05
CA ALA A 184 -20.59 -10.94 7.17
C ALA A 184 -20.24 -10.78 5.69
N LEU A 185 -19.60 -9.67 5.30
CA LEU A 185 -19.14 -9.44 3.93
C LEU A 185 -18.05 -10.44 3.52
N ILE A 186 -17.09 -10.71 4.40
CA ILE A 186 -16.02 -11.69 4.16
C ILE A 186 -16.59 -13.08 3.99
N LEU A 187 -17.53 -13.48 4.87
CA LEU A 187 -18.19 -14.77 4.77
C LEU A 187 -18.94 -14.91 3.45
N LYS A 188 -19.68 -13.87 3.04
CA LYS A 188 -20.38 -13.84 1.74
C LYS A 188 -19.41 -14.01 0.57
N GLN A 189 -18.31 -13.27 0.53
CA GLN A 189 -17.32 -13.38 -0.56
C GLN A 189 -16.62 -14.74 -0.58
N LYS A 190 -16.38 -15.34 0.60
CA LYS A 190 -15.84 -16.69 0.72
C LYS A 190 -16.80 -17.71 0.10
N MET A 191 -18.09 -17.65 0.44
CA MET A 191 -19.11 -18.52 -0.15
C MET A 191 -19.22 -18.33 -1.67
N GLU A 192 -19.20 -17.09 -2.17
CA GLU A 192 -19.23 -16.78 -3.60
C GLU A 192 -18.00 -17.35 -4.33
N PHE A 193 -16.81 -17.23 -3.72
CA PHE A 193 -15.58 -17.77 -4.26
C PHE A 193 -15.58 -19.30 -4.30
N GLU A 194 -16.04 -19.95 -3.23
CA GLU A 194 -16.18 -21.41 -3.17
C GLU A 194 -17.17 -21.94 -4.21
N ALA A 195 -18.31 -21.27 -4.38
CA ALA A 195 -19.29 -21.59 -5.43
C ALA A 195 -18.69 -21.44 -6.84
N ALA A 196 -17.99 -20.33 -7.10
CA ALA A 196 -17.32 -20.11 -8.39
C ALA A 196 -16.20 -21.14 -8.66
N ALA A 197 -15.44 -21.52 -7.63
CA ALA A 197 -14.42 -22.55 -7.72
C ALA A 197 -15.02 -23.92 -8.05
N LYS A 198 -16.15 -24.26 -7.41
CA LYS A 198 -16.90 -25.50 -7.68
C LYS A 198 -17.40 -25.56 -9.12
N ILE A 199 -18.05 -24.50 -9.60
CA ILE A 199 -18.53 -24.41 -11.00
C ILE A 199 -17.35 -24.56 -11.98
N LYS A 200 -16.22 -23.91 -11.70
CA LYS A 200 -15.03 -23.99 -12.56
C LYS A 200 -14.43 -25.40 -12.61
N LEU A 201 -14.48 -26.13 -11.49
CA LEU A 201 -14.06 -27.52 -11.41
C LEU A 201 -14.98 -28.43 -12.24
N GLU A 202 -16.29 -28.28 -12.08
CA GLU A 202 -17.31 -29.03 -12.84
C GLU A 202 -17.17 -28.78 -14.35
N MET A 203 -16.99 -27.52 -14.77
CA MET A 203 -16.74 -27.19 -16.18
C MET A 203 -15.44 -27.81 -16.72
N ARG A 204 -14.40 -27.93 -15.88
CA ARG A 204 -13.14 -28.57 -16.28
C ARG A 204 -13.34 -30.07 -16.47
N GLN A 205 -14.03 -30.73 -15.54
CA GLN A 205 -14.37 -32.16 -15.63
C GLN A 205 -15.24 -32.45 -16.86
N PHE A 206 -16.23 -31.61 -17.13
CA PHE A 206 -17.06 -31.72 -18.34
C PHE A 206 -16.25 -31.54 -19.64
N ARG A 207 -15.30 -30.60 -19.68
CA ARG A 207 -14.41 -30.44 -20.85
C ARG A 207 -13.48 -31.63 -21.04
N GLN A 208 -13.03 -32.25 -19.95
CA GLN A 208 -12.21 -33.47 -20.00
C GLN A 208 -13.03 -34.65 -20.52
N SER A 209 -14.29 -34.82 -20.10
CA SER A 209 -15.13 -35.92 -20.59
C SER A 209 -15.46 -35.82 -22.10
N LEU A 210 -15.53 -34.61 -22.66
CA LEU A 210 -15.72 -34.41 -24.09
C LEU A 210 -14.48 -34.72 -24.94
N ARG A 211 -13.28 -34.56 -24.37
CA ARG A 211 -12.02 -34.88 -25.05
C ARG A 211 -11.72 -36.36 -24.87
N LYS A 212 -12.14 -37.20 -25.83
CA LYS A 212 -11.89 -38.67 -25.89
C LYS A 212 -10.40 -39.11 -25.90
N LYS A 213 -9.43 -38.22 -25.60
CA LYS A 213 -8.01 -38.57 -25.50
C LYS A 213 -7.58 -38.53 -24.04
N SER A 214 -7.15 -39.69 -23.55
CA SER A 214 -6.46 -39.89 -22.28
C SER A 214 -5.15 -39.10 -22.25
N GLU A 215 -5.22 -37.84 -21.84
CA GLU A 215 -4.02 -37.14 -21.36
C GLU A 215 -3.75 -37.58 -19.91
N PRO A 216 -2.47 -37.70 -19.52
CA PRO A 216 -2.10 -38.14 -18.18
C PRO A 216 -2.61 -37.16 -17.13
N ASP A 217 -3.17 -37.71 -16.05
CA ASP A 217 -3.69 -36.97 -14.91
C ASP A 217 -2.60 -36.10 -14.29
N ILE A 218 -2.60 -34.81 -14.63
CA ILE A 218 -1.91 -33.81 -13.82
C ILE A 218 -2.78 -33.64 -12.57
N GLU A 219 -2.46 -34.38 -11.51
CA GLU A 219 -2.99 -34.18 -10.16
C GLU A 219 -2.79 -32.72 -9.77
N CYS A 220 -3.82 -31.91 -9.99
CA CYS A 220 -3.89 -30.56 -9.51
C CYS A 220 -4.20 -30.68 -8.02
N LYS A 221 -3.19 -31.00 -7.19
CA LYS A 221 -3.29 -30.95 -5.73
C LYS A 221 -3.63 -29.52 -5.36
N LEU A 222 -4.92 -29.24 -5.21
CA LEU A 222 -5.41 -28.14 -4.40
C LEU A 222 -4.95 -28.47 -2.99
N ASN A 223 -3.72 -28.07 -2.67
CA ASN A 223 -3.28 -27.98 -1.29
C ASN A 223 -4.27 -27.02 -0.64
N ASN A 224 -5.24 -27.56 0.12
CA ASN A 224 -6.08 -26.79 1.02
C ASN A 224 -5.12 -26.22 2.06
N PRO A 225 -4.68 -24.96 1.93
CA PRO A 225 -3.71 -24.41 2.83
C PRO A 225 -4.46 -24.16 4.14
N ASN A 226 -4.28 -25.08 5.09
CA ASN A 226 -4.66 -24.99 6.49
C ASN A 226 -6.16 -24.72 6.76
N ASN A 227 -6.88 -25.77 7.15
CA ASN A 227 -8.23 -25.73 7.75
C ASN A 227 -8.27 -25.06 9.15
N VAL A 228 -7.31 -24.19 9.48
CA VAL A 228 -7.39 -23.42 10.72
C VAL A 228 -8.55 -22.43 10.55
N PRO A 229 -9.56 -22.44 11.44
CA PRO A 229 -10.63 -21.46 11.38
C PRO A 229 -10.00 -20.06 11.45
N GLU A 230 -10.15 -19.27 10.40
CA GLU A 230 -9.72 -17.88 10.44
C GLU A 230 -10.54 -17.16 11.52
N GLU A 231 -9.84 -16.63 12.52
CA GLU A 231 -10.45 -15.80 13.57
C GLU A 231 -11.17 -14.61 12.93
N SER A 232 -12.40 -14.33 13.39
CA SER A 232 -13.21 -13.24 12.86
C SER A 232 -12.54 -11.89 13.12
N ILE A 233 -12.80 -10.88 12.29
CA ILE A 233 -12.23 -9.54 12.48
C ILE A 233 -12.72 -8.94 13.81
N LEU A 234 -13.98 -9.17 14.16
CA LEU A 234 -14.52 -8.77 15.46
C LEU A 234 -13.75 -9.42 16.61
N GLN A 235 -13.50 -10.73 16.55
CA GLN A 235 -12.73 -11.45 17.57
C GLN A 235 -11.30 -10.89 17.70
N GLN A 236 -10.63 -10.66 16.57
CA GLN A 236 -9.30 -10.03 16.55
C GLN A 236 -9.31 -8.64 17.20
N PHE A 237 -10.35 -7.83 16.97
CA PHE A 237 -10.49 -6.51 17.59
C PHE A 237 -10.71 -6.61 19.11
N LEU A 238 -11.57 -7.53 19.56
CA LEU A 238 -11.82 -7.76 20.99
C LEU A 238 -10.54 -8.20 21.70
N LYS A 239 -9.82 -9.18 21.13
CA LYS A 239 -8.53 -9.64 21.64
C LYS A 239 -7.51 -8.50 21.71
N LEU A 240 -7.40 -7.68 20.66
CA LEU A 240 -6.48 -6.54 20.66
C LEU A 240 -6.83 -5.50 21.74
N ASN A 241 -8.11 -5.30 22.04
CA ASN A 241 -8.63 -4.46 23.13
C ASN A 241 -8.41 -5.05 24.53
N GLU A 242 -8.35 -6.37 24.64
CA GLU A 242 -8.01 -7.05 25.90
C GLU A 242 -6.52 -6.90 26.19
N GLU A 243 -5.67 -6.96 25.16
CA GLU A 243 -4.22 -6.83 25.26
C GLU A 243 -3.76 -5.35 25.35
N ASN A 244 -4.50 -4.43 24.75
CA ASN A 244 -4.13 -3.02 24.61
C ASN A 244 -5.32 -2.10 24.90
N LYS A 245 -5.08 -0.87 25.37
CA LYS A 245 -6.16 0.08 25.63
C LYS A 245 -6.43 0.93 24.39
N LEU A 246 -7.61 0.79 23.78
CA LEU A 246 -8.03 1.69 22.69
C LEU A 246 -8.10 3.13 23.19
N VAL A 247 -7.40 4.02 22.48
CA VAL A 247 -7.42 5.47 22.71
C VAL A 247 -8.52 6.10 21.88
N PHE A 248 -8.51 5.85 20.56
CA PHE A 248 -9.54 6.30 19.65
C PHE A 248 -9.63 5.37 18.43
N CYS A 249 -10.77 5.43 17.75
CA CYS A 249 -10.96 4.81 16.45
C CYS A 249 -11.68 5.80 15.54
N THR A 250 -11.20 5.92 14.31
CA THR A 250 -11.78 6.84 13.32
C THR A 250 -11.99 6.13 11.99
N GLU A 251 -13.13 6.42 11.35
CA GLU A 251 -13.36 6.06 9.95
C GLU A 251 -12.65 7.08 9.07
N CYS A 252 -11.63 6.61 8.35
CA CYS A 252 -10.90 7.40 7.39
C CYS A 252 -11.42 7.13 5.98
N LYS A 253 -11.78 8.20 5.27
CA LYS A 253 -12.14 8.18 3.87
C LYS A 253 -11.10 8.93 3.07
N VAL A 254 -10.51 8.26 2.08
CA VAL A 254 -9.57 8.86 1.15
C VAL A 254 -10.07 8.75 -0.29
N SER A 255 -10.17 9.89 -0.96
CA SER A 255 -10.73 9.99 -2.33
C SER A 255 -9.66 10.26 -3.39
N LYS A 256 -8.42 10.49 -2.97
CA LYS A 256 -7.29 10.86 -3.83
C LYS A 256 -6.08 10.02 -3.46
N ASN A 257 -5.35 9.53 -4.45
CA ASN A 257 -4.13 8.73 -4.25
C ASN A 257 -2.93 9.62 -3.88
N ILE A 258 -3.09 10.49 -2.88
CA ILE A 258 -2.08 11.50 -2.45
C ILE A 258 -0.80 10.90 -1.85
N TRP A 259 -0.78 9.58 -1.64
CA TRP A 259 0.39 8.82 -1.24
C TRP A 259 1.33 8.51 -2.40
N ARG A 260 0.91 8.70 -3.66
CA ARG A 260 1.76 8.46 -4.83
C ARG A 260 2.64 9.67 -5.14
N CYS A 261 3.85 9.42 -5.65
CA CYS A 261 4.75 10.44 -6.21
C CYS A 261 5.11 11.60 -5.27
N ARG A 262 5.05 11.41 -3.94
CA ARG A 262 5.37 12.45 -2.96
C ARG A 262 6.81 12.94 -3.08
N ASP A 263 7.74 12.03 -3.35
CA ASP A 263 9.17 12.35 -3.50
C ASP A 263 9.48 13.19 -4.75
N LEU A 264 8.56 13.26 -5.71
CA LEU A 264 8.71 14.07 -6.92
C LEU A 264 8.22 15.51 -6.73
N VAL A 265 7.53 15.80 -5.63
CA VAL A 265 7.02 17.14 -5.35
C VAL A 265 8.16 18.02 -4.84
N ARG A 266 8.60 18.93 -5.71
CA ARG A 266 9.51 20.01 -5.33
C ARG A 266 8.69 21.19 -4.84
N LEU A 267 8.76 21.48 -3.54
CA LEU A 267 8.22 22.71 -2.98
C LEU A 267 9.23 23.84 -3.21
N ASP A 268 8.75 25.01 -3.62
CA ASP A 268 9.59 26.21 -3.68
C ASP A 268 10.15 26.53 -2.28
N SER A 269 11.34 27.12 -2.21
CA SER A 269 12.00 27.45 -0.93
C SER A 269 11.17 28.37 -0.03
N SER A 270 10.22 29.12 -0.60
CA SER A 270 9.24 29.93 0.14
C SER A 270 8.20 29.10 0.90
N HIS A 271 8.08 27.80 0.60
CA HIS A 271 7.14 26.86 1.23
C HIS A 271 7.82 25.87 2.18
N ASP A 272 9.10 26.05 2.51
CA ASP A 272 9.77 25.25 3.54
C ASP A 272 9.33 25.74 4.93
N SER A 273 8.10 25.37 5.31
CA SER A 273 7.58 25.65 6.64
C SER A 273 8.40 24.90 7.67
N LYS A 274 8.81 25.59 8.74
CA LYS A 274 9.42 24.92 9.91
C LYS A 274 8.51 23.85 10.51
N ASN A 275 7.19 23.99 10.34
CA ASN A 275 6.21 22.99 10.71
C ASN A 275 6.13 21.88 9.66
N ILE A 276 6.48 20.65 10.06
CA ILE A 276 6.45 19.46 9.20
C ILE A 276 5.03 19.13 8.71
N LEU A 277 3.99 19.38 9.51
CA LEU A 277 2.60 19.10 9.12
C LEU A 277 2.15 19.99 7.97
N ASP A 278 2.52 21.27 8.00
CA ASP A 278 2.18 22.24 6.95
C ASP A 278 2.91 21.94 5.64
N ARG A 279 4.16 21.49 5.73
CA ARG A 279 4.94 21.03 4.59
C ARG A 279 4.28 19.82 3.92
N GLU A 280 3.94 18.80 4.71
CA GLU A 280 3.28 17.58 4.22
C GLU A 280 1.88 17.86 3.67
N HIS A 281 1.14 18.81 4.27
CA HIS A 281 -0.12 19.34 3.75
C HIS A 281 0.07 19.95 2.35
N CYS A 282 1.06 20.82 2.16
CA CYS A 282 1.36 21.44 0.87
C CYS A 282 1.66 20.39 -0.21
N ILE A 283 2.43 19.35 0.13
CA ILE A 283 2.71 18.21 -0.78
C ILE A 283 1.41 17.51 -1.17
N SER A 284 0.57 17.17 -0.18
CA SER A 284 -0.70 16.49 -0.42
C SER A 284 -1.65 17.33 -1.28
N VAL A 285 -1.73 18.64 -1.05
CA VAL A 285 -2.53 19.57 -1.85
C VAL A 285 -2.00 19.65 -3.28
N HIS A 286 -0.68 19.72 -3.46
CA HIS A 286 -0.06 19.74 -4.79
C HIS A 286 -0.41 18.49 -5.60
N ILE A 287 -0.24 17.30 -5.02
CA ILE A 287 -0.60 16.03 -5.67
C ILE A 287 -2.10 15.97 -5.94
N ALA A 288 -2.92 16.40 -4.97
CA ALA A 288 -4.36 16.41 -5.10
C ALA A 288 -4.88 17.33 -6.22
N LYS A 289 -4.11 18.34 -6.64
CA LYS A 289 -4.41 19.23 -7.77
C LYS A 289 -4.01 18.63 -9.13
N GLN A 290 -3.01 17.75 -9.16
CA GLN A 290 -2.56 17.08 -10.39
C GLN A 290 -3.48 15.92 -10.80
N ILE A 291 -4.30 15.41 -9.88
CA ILE A 291 -5.29 14.36 -10.17
C ILE A 291 -6.43 14.98 -10.98
N ASP A 292 -6.68 14.42 -12.18
CA ASP A 292 -7.76 14.82 -13.08
C ASP A 292 -9.11 14.89 -12.34
N PRO A 293 -9.77 16.06 -12.28
CA PRO A 293 -11.05 16.21 -11.59
C PRO A 293 -12.17 15.37 -12.22
N GLU A 294 -12.05 14.98 -13.49
CA GLU A 294 -13.02 14.11 -14.17
C GLU A 294 -12.84 12.63 -13.81
N GLN A 295 -11.71 12.26 -13.20
CA GLN A 295 -11.48 10.91 -12.74
C GLN A 295 -12.27 10.66 -11.45
N LYS A 296 -13.48 10.11 -11.58
CA LYS A 296 -14.25 9.58 -10.45
C LYS A 296 -13.53 8.40 -9.82
N ILE A 297 -12.67 8.66 -8.85
CA ILE A 297 -12.02 7.64 -8.03
C ILE A 297 -13.00 7.25 -6.91
N GLU A 298 -13.36 5.98 -6.84
CA GLU A 298 -14.12 5.45 -5.72
C GLU A 298 -13.29 5.63 -4.43
N PRO A 299 -13.83 6.30 -3.39
CA PRO A 299 -13.08 6.54 -2.17
C PRO A 299 -12.77 5.23 -1.46
N PHE A 300 -11.55 5.10 -0.99
CA PHE A 300 -11.14 3.99 -0.12
C PHE A 300 -11.49 4.36 1.33
N ILE A 301 -12.18 3.46 2.03
CA ILE A 301 -12.66 3.68 3.40
C ILE A 301 -12.05 2.62 4.30
N PHE A 302 -11.49 3.04 5.43
CA PHE A 302 -10.83 2.18 6.39
C PHE A 302 -11.00 2.68 7.83
N LEU A 303 -10.88 1.77 8.78
CA LEU A 303 -10.81 2.06 10.21
C LEU A 303 -9.34 2.29 10.58
N PHE A 304 -9.09 3.37 11.32
CA PHE A 304 -7.80 3.67 11.93
C PHE A 304 -7.96 3.61 13.44
N GLU A 305 -7.43 2.54 14.03
CA GLU A 305 -7.52 2.21 15.45
C GLU A 305 -6.18 2.57 16.11
N CYS A 306 -6.22 3.35 17.20
CA CYS A 306 -5.04 3.74 17.95
C CYS A 306 -5.13 3.18 19.38
N TYR A 307 -4.10 2.46 19.80
CA TYR A 307 -4.03 1.80 21.09
C TYR A 307 -2.79 2.23 21.88
N VAL A 308 -2.89 2.21 23.20
CA VAL A 308 -1.75 2.22 24.10
C VAL A 308 -1.38 0.78 24.40
N SER A 309 -0.14 0.42 24.08
CA SER A 309 0.40 -0.91 24.36
C SER A 309 0.63 -1.07 25.86
N ARG A 310 0.17 -2.19 26.44
CA ARG A 310 0.47 -2.52 27.84
C ARG A 310 1.93 -2.94 28.03
N ASN A 311 2.53 -3.49 26.98
CA ASN A 311 3.90 -4.00 27.01
C ASN A 311 4.94 -2.91 26.73
N ILE A 312 4.56 -1.88 25.96
CA ILE A 312 5.47 -0.80 25.53
C ILE A 312 4.76 0.54 25.74
N PRO A 313 4.67 1.03 26.99
CA PRO A 313 3.86 2.19 27.35
C PRO A 313 4.32 3.51 26.71
N GLU A 314 5.54 3.55 26.17
CA GLU A 314 6.12 4.72 25.49
C GLU A 314 5.70 4.84 24.03
N THR A 315 4.80 3.97 23.57
CA THR A 315 4.41 3.88 22.17
C THR A 315 2.91 3.73 22.00
N LEU A 316 2.41 4.14 20.82
CA LEU A 316 1.08 3.84 20.35
C LEU A 316 1.15 2.73 19.30
N LEU A 317 0.30 1.73 19.46
CA LEU A 317 0.06 0.72 18.45
C LEU A 317 -1.07 1.22 17.53
N ILE A 318 -0.75 1.34 16.25
CA ILE A 318 -1.70 1.69 15.21
C ILE A 318 -2.12 0.42 14.50
N ASN A 319 -3.43 0.25 14.31
CA ASN A 319 -3.99 -0.82 13.52
C ASN A 319 -4.99 -0.27 12.50
N VAL A 320 -4.85 -0.69 11.25
CA VAL A 320 -5.60 -0.13 10.12
C VAL A 320 -6.31 -1.25 9.37
N ARG A 321 -7.64 -1.16 9.22
CA ARG A 321 -8.48 -2.21 8.60
C ARG A 321 -9.35 -1.64 7.49
N PRO A 322 -9.52 -2.31 6.34
CA PRO A 322 -10.43 -1.83 5.31
C PRO A 322 -11.87 -1.91 5.84
N HIS A 323 -12.74 -0.97 5.50
CA HIS A 323 -14.14 -1.02 5.95
C HIS A 323 -15.02 -1.78 4.94
N LYS A 324 -14.93 -1.42 3.65
CA LYS A 324 -15.83 -1.96 2.59
C LYS A 324 -15.18 -2.99 1.66
N LYS A 325 -13.93 -3.35 1.91
CA LYS A 325 -13.13 -4.26 1.07
C LYS A 325 -12.51 -5.33 1.96
N VAL A 326 -12.25 -6.51 1.41
CA VAL A 326 -11.67 -7.62 2.19
C VAL A 326 -10.18 -7.43 2.41
N ASN A 327 -9.49 -6.87 1.42
CA ASN A 327 -8.05 -6.62 1.48
C ASN A 327 -7.79 -5.13 1.62
N PHE A 328 -6.83 -4.79 2.48
CA PHE A 328 -6.33 -3.43 2.58
C PHE A 328 -5.53 -3.08 1.31
N ASN A 329 -5.52 -1.80 0.91
CA ASN A 329 -4.68 -1.36 -0.20
C ASN A 329 -3.20 -1.40 0.25
N PRO A 330 -2.35 -2.31 -0.27
CA PRO A 330 -1.01 -2.51 0.26
C PRO A 330 -0.12 -1.27 0.10
N ILE A 331 -0.31 -0.49 -0.97
CA ILE A 331 0.46 0.73 -1.22
C ILE A 331 0.11 1.81 -0.17
N LEU A 332 -1.18 2.02 0.07
CA LEU A 332 -1.64 2.92 1.14
C LEU A 332 -1.10 2.45 2.50
N GLY A 333 -1.06 1.14 2.70
CA GLY A 333 -0.54 0.53 3.91
C GLY A 333 0.92 0.83 4.22
N ILE A 334 1.76 0.62 3.21
CA ILE A 334 3.20 0.96 3.26
C ILE A 334 3.37 2.45 3.52
N PHE A 335 2.63 3.29 2.79
CA PHE A 335 2.64 4.73 2.97
C PHE A 335 2.32 5.14 4.41
N LEU A 336 1.20 4.67 4.98
CA LEU A 336 0.81 5.00 6.35
C LEU A 336 1.88 4.57 7.35
N LYS A 337 2.39 3.34 7.22
CA LYS A 337 3.42 2.81 8.11
C LYS A 337 4.73 3.61 8.05
N GLN A 338 5.19 3.99 6.86
CA GLN A 338 6.44 4.73 6.69
C GLN A 338 6.29 6.20 7.07
N TYR A 339 5.28 6.89 6.53
CA TYR A 339 5.16 8.35 6.64
C TYR A 339 4.63 8.80 8.00
N ILE A 340 3.68 8.09 8.62
CA ILE A 340 3.20 8.47 9.96
C ILE A 340 4.36 8.35 10.96
N VAL A 341 5.10 7.24 10.93
CA VAL A 341 6.28 7.03 11.81
C VAL A 341 7.33 8.12 11.58
N LYS A 342 7.64 8.43 10.31
CA LYS A 342 8.58 9.49 9.95
C LYS A 342 8.15 10.86 10.50
N ILE A 343 6.91 11.27 10.27
CA ILE A 343 6.39 12.56 10.73
C ILE A 343 6.41 12.64 12.26
N MET A 344 5.94 11.59 12.96
CA MET A 344 5.97 11.53 14.42
C MET A 344 7.39 11.67 14.98
N ASN A 345 8.38 10.99 14.37
CA ASN A 345 9.78 11.11 14.76
C ASN A 345 10.32 12.53 14.51
N CYS A 346 9.97 13.16 13.39
CA CYS A 346 10.36 14.54 13.10
C CYS A 346 9.81 15.52 14.14
N ILE A 347 8.53 15.39 14.52
CA ILE A 347 7.90 16.22 15.56
C ILE A 347 8.56 16.00 16.91
N ASN A 348 9.01 14.78 17.22
CA ASN A 348 9.63 14.47 18.50
C ASN A 348 11.07 15.00 18.63
N ASN A 349 11.78 15.10 17.49
CA ASN A 349 13.18 15.51 17.43
C ASN A 349 13.39 17.00 17.19
N GLY A 350 12.45 17.66 16.50
CA GLY A 350 12.42 19.12 16.33
C GLY A 350 12.01 19.81 17.62
#